data_AF-A0A3B9DR46-F1
#
_entry.id   AF-A0A3B9DR46-F1
#
_cell.length_a   1.000
_cell.length_b   1.000
_cell.length_c   1.000
_cell.angle_alpha   90.00
_cell.angle_beta   90.00
_cell.angle_gamma   90.00
#
_symmetry.space_group_name_H-M   'P 1'
#
loop_
_entity.id
_entity.type
_entity.pdbx_description
1 polymer ?
#
loop_
_entity_poly.entity_id
_entity_poly.type
_entity_poly.pdbx_seq_one_letter_code
_entity_poly.pdbx_strand_id
1 'polypeptide(L)'
;MSIRKTCLAMAAILMGGLLGRPVAAQELPPGYLDPGPILQAASAVIGVADLRCVSISGSAYAGMVGQQRLNGYEVDWPRGRPLTNYTRTMNWETGTMVEEFDREPGNNPASWKHGLGWRGGTPIQQNARQRFMVNGEYAWHVDGPGNEPVPAPPEEAERWQLDMWLNPHGFLKAAMMPGADPKAAWRWELGEMGRDGATTVPEKVFIVSITVLGKYRVDATINSENLLQRIHTWVPDPVLGDMNYEHEFTNASYIDIGNGVRFPTGWHHHEGWDDNFQSQSINAGHNAFGGTLADIRANECDDPVAVPDVVRQAEFSTVVTTRELTDGVWLLGGSSHNSVAVEFDDYVAVVEAPVDESRNLAVIHEITRLLPNKPIRFLVNTHQHHDHIGGLRTYMHIGATIITHWKNYDFYTRDVLNYAPRTLDPDMVSLWPPTELAEGYQYETVRENYSLNDGKRSMHISYVHPLTHVEGMLIAYLPNERILIEADLFDSSVPDVLVHTRVIPENRSLFSHVQRLGLDVETIVPIHGPPVAWSDFARFVEPGG
;
A
#
# COMPACT_ATOMS: atom_id res chain seq x y z
N MET A 1 18.48 -53.39 -42.89
CA MET A 1 18.93 -52.74 -44.14
C MET A 1 19.53 -51.39 -43.73
N SER A 2 20.77 -51.34 -43.23
CA SER A 2 22.00 -51.03 -44.00
C SER A 2 21.76 -49.88 -44.98
N ILE A 3 22.41 -48.72 -44.91
CA ILE A 3 23.86 -48.55 -45.13
C ILE A 3 24.31 -47.17 -44.60
N ARG A 4 25.44 -47.18 -43.88
CA ARG A 4 26.32 -46.03 -43.62
C ARG A 4 26.99 -45.55 -44.92
N LYS A 5 27.19 -44.25 -45.11
CA LYS A 5 28.36 -43.73 -45.86
C LYS A 5 28.96 -42.51 -45.18
N THR A 6 30.16 -42.72 -44.67
CA THR A 6 31.18 -41.75 -44.28
C THR A 6 31.90 -41.23 -45.54
N CYS A 7 32.19 -39.94 -45.62
CA CYS A 7 33.34 -39.34 -46.34
C CYS A 7 33.53 -37.92 -45.78
N LEU A 8 34.53 -37.71 -44.93
CA LEU A 8 35.92 -37.27 -45.22
C LEU A 8 36.05 -35.77 -45.52
N ALA A 9 37.00 -35.18 -44.80
CA ALA A 9 37.27 -33.76 -44.64
C ALA A 9 37.67 -33.00 -45.91
N MET A 10 37.35 -31.69 -45.92
CA MET A 10 38.23 -30.67 -46.45
C MET A 10 38.12 -29.42 -45.57
N ALA A 11 39.18 -29.16 -44.81
CA ALA A 11 39.41 -27.87 -44.15
C ALA A 11 39.87 -26.88 -45.22
N ALA A 12 39.08 -25.84 -45.47
CA ALA A 12 39.50 -24.68 -46.24
C ALA A 12 39.53 -23.47 -45.30
N ILE A 13 40.75 -23.07 -44.94
CA ILE A 13 41.04 -21.78 -44.32
C ILE A 13 40.76 -20.72 -45.39
N LEU A 14 39.73 -19.90 -45.16
CA LEU A 14 39.50 -18.65 -45.88
C LEU A 14 39.48 -17.52 -44.85
N MET A 15 40.67 -16.93 -44.65
CA MET A 15 40.76 -15.54 -44.21
C MET A 15 40.16 -14.68 -45.34
N GLY A 16 39.00 -14.09 -45.08
CA GLY A 16 38.34 -13.11 -45.95
C GLY A 16 37.59 -12.13 -45.08
N GLY A 17 37.87 -10.84 -45.24
CA GLY A 17 37.57 -9.77 -44.29
C GLY A 17 36.13 -9.71 -43.79
N LEU A 18 35.99 -9.53 -42.47
CA LEU A 18 34.83 -8.98 -41.81
C LEU A 18 34.66 -7.52 -42.22
N LEU A 19 34.14 -7.28 -43.43
CA LEU A 19 33.48 -6.02 -43.74
C LEU A 19 32.15 -6.04 -42.97
N GLY A 20 32.05 -5.20 -41.94
CA GLY A 20 30.87 -5.03 -41.12
C GLY A 20 29.63 -4.87 -41.98
N ARG A 21 28.70 -5.80 -41.87
CA ARG A 21 27.34 -5.57 -42.35
C ARG A 21 26.79 -4.41 -41.49
N PRO A 22 26.26 -3.34 -42.10
CA PRO A 22 25.51 -2.36 -41.34
C PRO A 22 24.37 -3.12 -40.66
N VAL A 23 24.34 -3.09 -39.33
CA VAL A 23 23.15 -3.48 -38.57
C VAL A 23 22.06 -2.55 -39.07
N ALA A 24 21.08 -3.11 -39.80
CA ALA A 24 19.95 -2.32 -40.26
C ALA A 24 19.31 -1.69 -39.01
N ALA A 25 19.21 -0.36 -38.99
CA ALA A 25 18.43 0.33 -37.98
C ALA A 25 17.04 -0.32 -37.98
N GLN A 26 16.64 -0.89 -36.85
CA GLN A 26 15.35 -1.54 -36.73
C GLN A 26 14.28 -0.47 -36.99
N GLU A 27 13.52 -0.61 -38.08
CA GLU A 27 12.39 0.28 -38.34
C GLU A 27 11.36 0.07 -37.22
N LEU A 28 11.23 1.07 -36.34
CA LEU A 28 10.25 1.05 -35.27
C LEU A 28 8.89 1.52 -35.82
N PRO A 29 7.77 0.99 -35.28
CA PRO A 29 6.44 1.45 -35.67
C PRO A 29 6.25 2.96 -35.41
N PRO A 30 5.36 3.64 -36.16
CA PRO A 30 5.06 5.05 -35.91
C PRO A 30 4.73 5.33 -34.44
N GLY A 31 5.30 6.40 -33.89
CA GLY A 31 5.13 6.79 -32.49
C GLY A 31 6.17 6.20 -31.52
N TYR A 32 6.90 5.15 -31.94
CA TYR A 32 7.97 4.55 -31.15
C TYR A 32 9.33 5.12 -31.56
N LEU A 33 10.23 5.21 -30.58
CA LEU A 33 11.58 5.74 -30.73
C LEU A 33 12.60 4.72 -30.23
N ASP A 34 13.83 4.82 -30.75
CA ASP A 34 14.96 4.09 -30.17
C ASP A 34 15.25 4.70 -28.79
N PRO A 35 15.12 3.94 -27.69
CA PRO A 35 15.38 4.44 -26.35
C PRO A 35 16.87 4.74 -26.11
N GLY A 36 17.78 4.11 -26.86
CA GLY A 36 19.23 4.18 -26.62
C GLY A 36 19.78 5.61 -26.61
N PRO A 37 19.57 6.42 -27.67
CA PRO A 37 20.01 7.81 -27.71
C PRO A 37 19.38 8.69 -26.62
N ILE A 38 18.12 8.45 -26.25
CA ILE A 38 17.39 9.23 -25.23
C ILE A 38 18.01 8.96 -23.85
N LEU A 39 18.18 7.68 -23.51
CA LEU A 39 18.79 7.24 -22.25
C LEU A 39 20.25 7.71 -22.14
N GLN A 40 21.02 7.66 -23.22
CA GLN A 40 22.40 8.15 -23.25
C GLN A 40 22.49 9.66 -23.01
N ALA A 41 21.63 10.44 -23.66
CA ALA A 41 21.59 11.89 -23.48
C ALA A 41 21.21 12.27 -22.04
N ALA A 42 20.16 11.66 -21.50
CA ALA A 42 19.75 11.87 -20.11
C ALA A 42 20.86 11.45 -19.12
N SER A 43 21.50 10.30 -19.35
CA SER A 43 22.59 9.81 -18.51
C SER A 43 23.79 10.75 -18.49
N ALA A 44 24.11 11.35 -19.63
CA ALA A 44 25.20 12.32 -19.75
C ALA A 44 24.88 13.64 -19.06
N VAL A 45 23.65 14.14 -19.16
CA VAL A 45 23.25 15.43 -18.57
C VAL A 45 23.26 15.40 -17.04
N ILE A 46 22.95 14.25 -16.41
CA ILE A 46 22.88 14.14 -14.94
C ILE A 46 24.08 13.40 -14.31
N GLY A 47 25.05 12.97 -15.11
CA GLY A 47 26.29 12.34 -14.63
C GLY A 47 26.09 10.93 -14.05
N VAL A 48 25.30 10.07 -14.70
CA VAL A 48 24.96 8.72 -14.17
C VAL A 48 26.19 7.81 -13.96
N ALA A 49 27.19 7.93 -14.82
CA ALA A 49 28.40 7.12 -14.77
C ALA A 49 29.26 7.40 -13.52
N ASP A 50 29.19 8.64 -13.01
CA ASP A 50 30.04 9.11 -11.91
C ASP A 50 29.37 8.98 -10.53
N LEU A 51 28.12 8.50 -10.49
CA LEU A 51 27.37 8.28 -9.25
C LEU A 51 27.16 6.79 -9.00
N ARG A 52 27.83 6.23 -8.00
CA ARG A 52 27.73 4.82 -7.56
C ARG A 52 26.68 4.64 -6.47
N CYS A 53 26.61 5.63 -5.58
CA CYS A 53 25.66 5.69 -4.49
C CYS A 53 25.42 7.16 -4.12
N VAL A 54 24.32 7.43 -3.40
CA VAL A 54 23.99 8.77 -2.92
C VAL A 54 23.53 8.71 -1.47
N SER A 55 23.94 9.68 -0.66
CA SER A 55 23.33 9.96 0.64
C SER A 55 22.59 11.29 0.59
N ILE A 56 21.44 11.31 1.23
CA ILE A 56 20.48 12.41 1.22
C ILE A 56 20.08 12.65 2.67
N SER A 57 20.05 13.91 3.11
CA SER A 57 19.51 14.26 4.42
C SER A 57 18.71 15.55 4.44
N GLY A 58 17.81 15.66 5.42
CA GLY A 58 16.95 16.82 5.59
C GLY A 58 15.73 16.53 6.47
N SER A 59 14.59 17.06 6.07
CA SER A 59 13.30 16.79 6.69
C SER A 59 12.25 16.44 5.63
N ALA A 60 11.31 15.58 6.02
CA ALA A 60 10.22 15.14 5.17
C ALA A 60 8.89 15.10 5.93
N TYR A 61 7.81 14.88 5.20
CA TYR A 61 6.50 14.53 5.70
C TYR A 61 6.15 13.11 5.21
N ALA A 62 5.22 12.47 5.92
CA ALA A 62 4.61 11.22 5.50
C ALA A 62 3.08 11.39 5.45
N GLY A 63 2.46 10.92 4.37
CA GLY A 63 1.02 10.76 4.22
C GLY A 63 0.61 9.35 4.62
N MET A 64 -0.44 9.21 5.43
CA MET A 64 -1.00 7.94 5.89
C MET A 64 -2.01 7.45 4.85
N VAL A 65 -1.52 6.84 3.77
CA VAL A 65 -2.35 6.42 2.63
C VAL A 65 -3.47 5.50 3.11
N GLY A 66 -4.70 5.86 2.76
CA GLY A 66 -5.90 5.09 3.13
C GLY A 66 -6.43 5.31 4.55
N GLN A 67 -5.90 6.27 5.33
CA GLN A 67 -6.33 6.57 6.71
C GLN A 67 -7.15 7.86 6.83
N GLN A 68 -7.73 8.33 5.72
CA GLN A 68 -8.46 9.58 5.64
C GLN A 68 -9.80 9.55 6.38
N ARG A 69 -10.05 10.62 7.15
CA ARG A 69 -11.32 10.80 7.85
C ARG A 69 -12.51 10.90 6.89
N LEU A 70 -12.32 11.60 5.77
CA LEU A 70 -13.34 11.89 4.75
C LEU A 70 -12.80 11.45 3.40
N ASN A 71 -13.69 11.14 2.45
CA ASN A 71 -13.32 11.09 1.03
C ASN A 71 -13.82 12.33 0.31
N GLY A 72 -13.02 12.81 -0.64
CA GLY A 72 -13.36 13.94 -1.49
C GLY A 72 -12.20 14.27 -2.42
N TYR A 73 -12.48 15.12 -3.42
CA TYR A 73 -11.45 15.57 -4.37
C TYR A 73 -10.47 16.56 -3.75
N GLU A 74 -10.89 17.18 -2.64
CA GLU A 74 -10.12 18.14 -1.87
C GLU A 74 -9.41 17.51 -0.67
N VAL A 75 -9.57 16.19 -0.49
CA VAL A 75 -9.01 15.46 0.64
C VAL A 75 -7.74 14.75 0.21
N ASP A 76 -6.62 15.24 0.72
CA ASP A 76 -5.31 14.60 0.58
C ASP A 76 -5.13 13.47 1.60
N TRP A 77 -4.10 12.64 1.42
CA TRP A 77 -3.71 11.68 2.45
C TRP A 77 -3.40 12.41 3.77
N PRO A 78 -3.93 11.94 4.91
CA PRO A 78 -3.68 12.57 6.20
C PRO A 78 -2.19 12.69 6.48
N ARG A 79 -1.76 13.89 6.87
CA ARG A 79 -0.37 14.14 7.24
C ARG A 79 -0.08 13.50 8.59
N GLY A 80 0.88 12.58 8.60
CA GLY A 80 1.53 12.13 9.81
C GLY A 80 2.41 13.20 10.43
N ARG A 81 3.06 12.87 11.55
CA ARG A 81 4.09 13.72 12.14
C ARG A 81 5.27 13.91 11.17
N PRO A 82 5.94 15.08 11.18
CA PRO A 82 7.12 15.30 10.35
C PRO A 82 8.20 14.23 10.61
N LEU A 83 8.87 13.82 9.54
CA LEU A 83 10.07 12.99 9.60
C LEU A 83 11.27 13.92 9.75
N THR A 84 11.80 14.00 10.97
CA THR A 84 12.97 14.83 11.28
C THR A 84 14.25 14.00 11.25
N ASN A 85 15.42 14.66 11.14
CA ASN A 85 16.71 13.96 11.03
C ASN A 85 16.70 12.85 9.97
N TYR A 86 16.00 13.12 8.87
CA TYR A 86 15.79 12.16 7.80
C TYR A 86 17.11 11.96 7.07
N THR A 87 17.48 10.71 6.86
CA THR A 87 18.62 10.30 6.03
C THR A 87 18.20 9.14 5.15
N ARG A 88 18.51 9.20 3.85
CA ARG A 88 18.37 8.08 2.92
C ARG A 88 19.69 7.88 2.18
N THR A 89 20.18 6.65 2.21
CA THR A 89 21.35 6.21 1.45
C THR A 89 20.91 5.17 0.45
N MET A 90 21.22 5.37 -0.83
CA MET A 90 20.95 4.41 -1.91
C MET A 90 22.27 4.03 -2.57
N ASN A 91 22.61 2.75 -2.55
CA ASN A 91 23.80 2.23 -3.20
C ASN A 91 23.41 1.24 -4.30
N TRP A 92 23.55 1.68 -5.55
CA TRP A 92 23.19 0.89 -6.72
C TRP A 92 24.25 -0.14 -7.12
N GLU A 93 25.50 -0.03 -6.64
CA GLU A 93 26.52 -1.07 -6.85
C GLU A 93 26.22 -2.31 -6.01
N THR A 94 25.71 -2.12 -4.80
CA THR A 94 25.43 -3.22 -3.86
C THR A 94 23.95 -3.57 -3.77
N GLY A 95 23.06 -2.79 -4.40
CA GLY A 95 21.61 -3.00 -4.36
C GLY A 95 21.04 -2.83 -2.95
N THR A 96 21.57 -1.88 -2.18
CA THR A 96 21.15 -1.64 -0.79
C THR A 96 20.64 -0.23 -0.58
N MET A 97 19.59 -0.10 0.21
CA MET A 97 19.06 1.18 0.66
C MET A 97 18.89 1.17 2.17
N VAL A 98 19.22 2.30 2.81
CA VAL A 98 18.93 2.55 4.22
C VAL A 98 18.22 3.87 4.30
N GLU A 99 17.08 3.90 4.98
CA GLU A 99 16.37 5.10 5.33
C GLU A 99 16.19 5.17 6.84
N GLU A 100 16.43 6.34 7.42
CA GLU A 100 16.28 6.58 8.84
C GLU A 100 15.68 7.95 9.08
N PHE A 101 14.88 8.06 10.12
CA PHE A 101 14.28 9.32 10.54
C PHE A 101 13.80 9.22 11.98
N ASP A 102 13.56 10.39 12.57
CA ASP A 102 12.98 10.55 13.90
C ASP A 102 11.53 11.00 13.77
N ARG A 103 10.64 10.32 14.50
CA ARG A 103 9.20 10.61 14.60
C ARG A 103 8.72 10.44 16.03
N GLU A 104 7.71 11.20 16.45
CA GLU A 104 7.13 11.11 17.80
C GLU A 104 6.54 9.70 18.07
N PRO A 105 7.05 8.94 19.06
CA PRO A 105 6.57 7.59 19.37
C PRO A 105 5.09 7.54 19.77
N GLY A 106 4.49 6.36 19.63
CA GLY A 106 3.14 6.06 20.12
C GLY A 106 1.98 6.41 19.17
N ASN A 107 2.26 6.97 17.99
CA ASN A 107 1.22 7.49 17.08
C ASN A 107 1.00 6.65 15.82
N ASN A 108 1.84 5.64 15.57
CA ASN A 108 1.82 4.88 14.32
C ASN A 108 2.38 3.46 14.51
N PRO A 109 2.06 2.54 13.59
CA PRO A 109 2.74 1.26 13.49
C PRO A 109 4.27 1.41 13.42
N ALA A 110 5.00 0.55 14.12
CA ALA A 110 6.46 0.50 14.05
C ALA A 110 6.95 0.11 12.66
N SER A 111 6.18 -0.72 11.96
CA SER A 111 6.46 -1.21 10.60
C SER A 111 6.16 -0.21 9.49
N TRP A 112 5.49 0.91 9.80
CA TRP A 112 5.10 1.89 8.78
C TRP A 112 6.23 2.88 8.49
N LYS A 113 6.78 2.79 7.27
CA LYS A 113 7.81 3.67 6.73
C LYS A 113 7.21 5.07 6.45
N HIS A 114 6.44 5.18 5.37
CA HIS A 114 5.63 6.32 4.96
C HIS A 114 4.73 5.86 3.80
N GLY A 115 3.68 6.60 3.45
CA GLY A 115 2.79 6.23 2.34
C GLY A 115 1.93 5.01 2.67
N LEU A 116 1.80 4.09 1.72
CA LEU A 116 1.17 2.78 1.87
C LEU A 116 1.84 1.95 2.98
N GLY A 117 1.14 0.91 3.43
CA GLY A 117 1.63 -0.06 4.41
C GLY A 117 1.28 0.29 5.85
N TRP A 118 0.39 1.26 6.07
CA TRP A 118 -0.24 1.44 7.37
C TRP A 118 -1.11 0.23 7.71
N ARG A 119 -0.85 -0.41 8.85
CA ARG A 119 -1.65 -1.54 9.35
C ARG A 119 -1.87 -1.40 10.86
N GLY A 120 -3.09 -1.12 11.28
CA GLY A 120 -3.51 -1.17 12.68
C GLY A 120 -3.28 -2.56 13.30
N GLY A 121 -3.31 -2.63 14.64
CA GLY A 121 -3.12 -3.87 15.41
C GLY A 121 -1.75 -4.53 15.27
N THR A 122 -0.79 -3.84 14.66
CA THR A 122 0.63 -4.20 14.66
C THR A 122 1.36 -3.46 15.80
N PRO A 123 2.56 -3.89 16.22
CA PRO A 123 3.29 -3.19 17.27
C PRO A 123 3.43 -1.70 16.98
N ILE A 124 3.01 -0.87 17.93
CA ILE A 124 3.13 0.59 17.84
C ILE A 124 4.59 0.99 18.05
N GLN A 125 5.06 1.96 17.28
CA GLN A 125 6.40 2.55 17.43
C GLN A 125 6.64 3.02 18.87
N GLN A 126 7.72 2.52 19.49
CA GLN A 126 8.12 2.85 20.87
C GLN A 126 9.29 3.83 20.92
N ASN A 127 10.12 3.90 19.89
CA ASN A 127 11.36 4.70 19.90
C ASN A 127 11.32 5.80 18.85
N ALA A 128 11.91 6.96 19.15
CA ALA A 128 11.87 8.09 18.22
C ALA A 128 12.56 7.80 16.89
N ARG A 129 13.75 7.17 16.95
CA ARG A 129 14.55 6.80 15.78
C ARG A 129 14.03 5.51 15.16
N GLN A 130 13.64 5.56 13.90
CA GLN A 130 13.29 4.39 13.10
C GLN A 130 14.27 4.21 11.94
N ARG A 131 14.50 2.96 11.56
CA ARG A 131 15.38 2.59 10.45
C ARG A 131 14.69 1.56 9.57
N PHE A 132 14.69 1.78 8.27
CA PHE A 132 14.13 0.91 7.22
C PHE A 132 15.23 0.56 6.22
N MET A 133 15.39 -0.73 5.92
CA MET A 133 16.53 -1.23 5.16
C MET A 133 16.08 -2.17 4.05
N VAL A 134 16.85 -2.16 2.97
CA VAL A 134 16.71 -3.06 1.81
C VAL A 134 18.09 -3.61 1.46
N ASN A 135 18.15 -4.92 1.18
CA ASN A 135 19.29 -5.57 0.56
C ASN A 135 18.81 -6.76 -0.29
N GLY A 136 18.90 -6.61 -1.62
CA GLY A 136 18.32 -7.58 -2.55
C GLY A 136 16.81 -7.68 -2.34
N GLU A 137 16.28 -8.90 -2.33
CA GLU A 137 14.85 -9.17 -2.12
C GLU A 137 14.36 -8.93 -0.68
N TYR A 138 15.28 -8.73 0.27
CA TYR A 138 14.96 -8.60 1.68
C TYR A 138 14.81 -7.15 2.09
N ALA A 139 13.79 -6.90 2.92
CA ALA A 139 13.62 -5.64 3.61
C ALA A 139 13.20 -5.86 5.07
N TRP A 140 13.55 -4.92 5.93
CA TRP A 140 13.24 -4.99 7.36
C TRP A 140 13.29 -3.61 7.99
N HIS A 141 12.72 -3.48 9.17
CA HIS A 141 12.79 -2.27 9.97
C HIS A 141 13.34 -2.55 11.37
N VAL A 142 13.81 -1.49 12.02
CA VAL A 142 14.24 -1.47 13.41
C VAL A 142 13.64 -0.23 14.06
N ASP A 143 12.86 -0.43 15.13
CA ASP A 143 12.31 0.65 15.95
C ASP A 143 13.23 0.91 17.14
N GLY A 144 14.17 1.85 17.00
CA GLY A 144 15.14 2.21 18.04
C GLY A 144 16.49 1.48 17.95
N PRO A 145 17.62 2.16 18.22
CA PRO A 145 18.95 1.54 18.17
C PRO A 145 19.08 0.33 19.10
N GLY A 146 19.58 -0.78 18.58
CA GLY A 146 19.85 -2.01 19.34
C GLY A 146 18.66 -2.96 19.49
N ASN A 147 17.47 -2.58 19.00
CA ASN A 147 16.32 -3.48 18.95
C ASN A 147 16.45 -4.51 17.82
N GLU A 148 15.71 -5.61 17.95
CA GLU A 148 15.74 -6.71 16.99
C GLU A 148 15.15 -6.28 15.63
N PRO A 149 15.80 -6.64 14.50
CA PRO A 149 15.23 -6.43 13.16
C PRO A 149 13.92 -7.18 12.96
N VAL A 150 12.91 -6.47 12.45
CA VAL A 150 11.61 -7.06 12.10
C VAL A 150 11.47 -7.12 10.58
N PRO A 151 11.31 -8.32 9.99
CA PRO A 151 11.22 -8.49 8.55
C PRO A 151 9.96 -7.86 7.97
N ALA A 152 10.08 -7.23 6.81
CA ALA A 152 8.94 -6.73 6.05
C ALA A 152 8.36 -7.86 5.17
N PRO A 153 7.02 -7.96 5.04
CA PRO A 153 6.39 -8.87 4.09
C PRO A 153 6.90 -8.67 2.65
N PRO A 154 6.83 -9.69 1.77
CA PRO A 154 7.38 -9.60 0.42
C PRO A 154 6.85 -8.41 -0.40
N GLU A 155 5.56 -8.10 -0.29
CA GLU A 155 4.94 -6.97 -1.00
C GLU A 155 5.50 -5.61 -0.55
N GLU A 156 5.78 -5.47 0.75
CA GLU A 156 6.42 -4.29 1.33
C GLU A 156 7.89 -4.22 0.94
N ALA A 157 8.59 -5.36 0.95
CA ALA A 157 9.99 -5.45 0.55
C ALA A 157 10.20 -5.09 -0.92
N GLU A 158 9.32 -5.53 -1.82
CA GLU A 158 9.34 -5.13 -3.23
C GLU A 158 9.08 -3.62 -3.39
N ARG A 159 8.10 -3.06 -2.67
CA ARG A 159 7.82 -1.62 -2.72
C ARG A 159 9.00 -0.79 -2.22
N TRP A 160 9.66 -1.19 -1.13
CA TRP A 160 10.83 -0.48 -0.63
C TRP A 160 12.06 -0.67 -1.55
N GLN A 161 12.16 -1.78 -2.27
CA GLN A 161 13.17 -1.93 -3.33
C GLN A 161 12.91 -0.97 -4.50
N LEU A 162 11.65 -0.78 -4.90
CA LEU A 162 11.29 0.18 -5.96
C LEU A 162 11.73 1.60 -5.63
N ASP A 163 11.61 2.05 -4.38
CA ASP A 163 12.08 3.38 -3.93
C ASP A 163 13.54 3.68 -4.32
N MET A 164 14.40 2.67 -4.37
CA MET A 164 15.81 2.81 -4.78
C MET A 164 15.96 3.11 -6.28
N TRP A 165 15.00 2.67 -7.09
CA TRP A 165 14.99 2.83 -8.55
C TRP A 165 14.16 4.01 -9.02
N LEU A 166 13.16 4.44 -8.23
CA LEU A 166 12.25 5.54 -8.55
C LEU A 166 12.86 6.92 -8.28
N ASN A 167 13.99 7.18 -8.94
CA ASN A 167 14.67 8.47 -8.98
C ASN A 167 15.51 8.56 -10.25
N PRO A 168 15.99 9.75 -10.67
CA PRO A 168 16.59 9.92 -11.98
C PRO A 168 17.79 8.98 -12.26
N HIS A 169 18.72 8.85 -11.32
CA HIS A 169 19.88 7.97 -11.48
C HIS A 169 19.49 6.49 -11.35
N GLY A 170 18.61 6.15 -10.40
CA GLY A 170 18.09 4.81 -10.22
C GLY A 170 17.42 4.30 -11.50
N PHE A 171 16.52 5.08 -12.09
CA PHE A 171 15.80 4.71 -13.31
C PHE A 171 16.77 4.48 -14.48
N LEU A 172 17.71 5.41 -14.70
CA LEU A 172 18.67 5.29 -15.80
C LEU A 172 19.63 4.11 -15.62
N LYS A 173 19.99 3.76 -14.37
CA LYS A 173 20.76 2.54 -14.07
C LYS A 173 19.92 1.28 -14.31
N ALA A 174 18.68 1.26 -13.84
CA ALA A 174 17.76 0.15 -14.06
C ALA A 174 17.52 -0.09 -15.56
N ALA A 175 17.41 0.96 -16.36
CA ALA A 175 17.25 0.89 -17.81
C ALA A 175 18.43 0.18 -18.53
N MET A 176 19.61 0.13 -17.91
CA MET A 176 20.79 -0.55 -18.43
C MET A 176 20.92 -2.01 -17.95
N MET A 177 20.07 -2.45 -17.04
CA MET A 177 20.13 -3.81 -16.50
C MET A 177 19.57 -4.85 -17.48
N PRO A 178 20.08 -6.10 -17.44
CA PRO A 178 19.49 -7.20 -18.18
C PRO A 178 18.01 -7.36 -17.82
N GLY A 179 17.15 -7.51 -18.84
CA GLY A 179 15.71 -7.67 -18.65
C GLY A 179 14.91 -6.37 -18.54
N ALA A 180 15.56 -5.20 -18.57
CA ALA A 180 14.86 -3.91 -18.52
C ALA A 180 13.98 -3.62 -19.75
N ASP A 181 14.31 -4.21 -20.91
CA ASP A 181 13.58 -4.10 -22.19
C ASP A 181 13.04 -2.68 -22.48
N PRO A 182 13.92 -1.66 -22.55
CA PRO A 182 13.48 -0.28 -22.65
C PRO A 182 12.68 -0.04 -23.93
N LYS A 183 11.60 0.73 -23.81
CA LYS A 183 10.75 1.18 -24.93
C LYS A 183 10.54 2.67 -24.84
N ALA A 184 10.60 3.37 -25.96
CA ALA A 184 10.41 4.81 -25.97
C ALA A 184 9.31 5.27 -26.93
N ALA A 185 8.63 6.34 -26.52
CA ALA A 185 7.68 7.10 -27.31
C ALA A 185 7.88 8.60 -27.04
N TRP A 186 7.07 9.45 -27.68
CA TRP A 186 7.07 10.89 -27.43
C TRP A 186 5.64 11.40 -27.34
N ARG A 187 5.44 12.52 -26.64
CA ARG A 187 4.18 13.26 -26.64
C ARG A 187 4.42 14.75 -26.40
N TRP A 188 3.38 15.54 -26.66
CA TRP A 188 3.30 16.94 -26.26
C TRP A 188 2.60 17.00 -24.90
N GLU A 189 3.25 17.60 -23.90
CA GLU A 189 2.69 17.80 -22.57
C GLU A 189 2.51 19.28 -22.29
N LEU A 190 1.37 19.63 -21.70
CA LEU A 190 1.27 20.89 -20.97
C LEU A 190 1.89 20.66 -19.59
N GLY A 191 2.54 21.69 -19.06
CA GLY A 191 2.95 21.71 -17.66
C GLY A 191 1.75 21.42 -16.76
N GLU A 192 2.06 20.74 -15.67
CA GLU A 192 1.08 20.23 -14.72
C GLU A 192 0.42 21.39 -13.98
N MET A 193 -0.92 21.43 -13.93
CA MET A 193 -1.63 22.61 -13.42
C MET A 193 -1.33 22.91 -11.95
N GLY A 194 -1.00 21.90 -11.12
CA GLY A 194 -0.62 22.03 -9.72
C GLY A 194 0.82 22.53 -9.52
N ARG A 195 1.78 21.91 -10.23
CA ARG A 195 3.21 22.20 -10.12
C ARG A 195 3.71 23.38 -10.97
N ASP A 196 3.27 23.47 -12.23
CA ASP A 196 3.74 24.44 -13.23
C ASP A 196 2.75 25.59 -13.47
N GLY A 197 1.53 25.47 -12.94
CA GLY A 197 0.43 26.39 -13.19
C GLY A 197 -0.22 26.18 -14.56
N ALA A 198 -1.13 27.08 -14.95
CA ALA A 198 -1.80 26.99 -16.24
C ALA A 198 -0.82 27.31 -17.39
N THR A 199 -0.24 26.26 -17.98
CA THR A 199 0.57 26.38 -19.19
C THR A 199 -0.30 26.27 -20.44
N THR A 200 0.03 27.04 -21.48
CA THR A 200 -0.69 27.03 -22.77
C THR A 200 0.18 26.63 -23.95
N VAL A 201 1.49 26.52 -23.72
CA VAL A 201 2.46 26.10 -24.73
C VAL A 201 2.95 24.72 -24.34
N PRO A 202 2.68 23.68 -25.15
CA PRO A 202 3.12 22.35 -24.82
C PRO A 202 4.63 22.17 -25.07
N GLU A 203 5.28 21.42 -24.20
CA GLU A 203 6.65 20.92 -24.38
C GLU A 203 6.61 19.53 -25.04
N LYS A 204 7.58 19.25 -25.93
CA LYS A 204 7.77 17.90 -26.44
C LYS A 204 8.63 17.12 -25.45
N VAL A 205 8.10 16.01 -24.96
CA VAL A 205 8.79 15.11 -24.04
C VAL A 205 8.95 13.71 -24.65
N PHE A 206 9.89 12.96 -24.10
CA PHE A 206 10.06 11.54 -24.35
C PHE A 206 9.53 10.73 -23.16
N ILE A 207 8.84 9.63 -23.46
CA ILE A 207 8.42 8.66 -22.46
C ILE A 207 9.27 7.42 -22.65
N VAL A 208 10.02 7.02 -21.64
CA VAL A 208 10.80 5.78 -21.65
C VAL A 208 10.21 4.83 -20.62
N SER A 209 9.84 3.64 -21.05
CA SER A 209 9.29 2.57 -20.22
C SER A 209 10.32 1.47 -20.05
N ILE A 210 10.51 0.98 -18.82
CA ILE A 210 11.40 -0.14 -18.49
C ILE A 210 10.70 -1.12 -17.57
N THR A 211 11.20 -2.36 -17.52
CA THR A 211 10.79 -3.36 -16.53
C THR A 211 11.78 -3.36 -15.36
N VAL A 212 11.29 -3.20 -14.13
CA VAL A 212 12.08 -3.21 -12.90
C VAL A 212 11.61 -4.37 -12.01
N LEU A 213 12.57 -5.04 -11.35
CA LEU A 213 12.34 -6.27 -10.57
C LEU A 213 11.63 -7.40 -11.36
N GLY A 214 11.69 -7.38 -12.69
CA GLY A 214 11.01 -8.37 -13.54
C GLY A 214 9.47 -8.32 -13.51
N LYS A 215 8.89 -7.34 -12.82
CA LYS A 215 7.45 -7.24 -12.52
C LYS A 215 6.88 -5.87 -12.86
N TYR A 216 7.55 -4.80 -12.47
CA TYR A 216 7.00 -3.45 -12.52
C TYR A 216 7.35 -2.74 -13.82
N ARG A 217 6.34 -2.25 -14.52
CA ARG A 217 6.54 -1.32 -15.64
C ARG A 217 6.70 0.09 -15.08
N VAL A 218 7.90 0.64 -15.22
CA VAL A 218 8.25 1.99 -14.76
C VAL A 218 8.42 2.90 -15.98
N ASP A 219 7.67 3.99 -16.01
CA ASP A 219 7.66 4.98 -17.09
C ASP A 219 8.30 6.29 -16.59
N ALA A 220 9.37 6.74 -17.26
CA ALA A 220 9.98 8.05 -17.03
C ALA A 220 9.62 9.05 -18.13
N THR A 221 9.32 10.27 -17.74
CA THR A 221 9.14 11.43 -18.62
C THR A 221 10.44 12.24 -18.66
N ILE A 222 11.03 12.35 -19.85
CA ILE A 222 12.30 13.06 -20.11
C ILE A 222 12.01 14.27 -21.00
N ASN A 223 12.38 15.45 -20.53
CA ASN A 223 12.07 16.70 -21.22
C ASN A 223 13.10 17.06 -22.31
N SER A 224 12.94 18.23 -22.93
CA SER A 224 13.83 18.70 -24.00
C SER A 224 15.26 19.03 -23.54
N GLU A 225 15.47 19.22 -22.24
CA GLU A 225 16.79 19.38 -21.60
C GLU A 225 17.43 18.03 -21.22
N ASN A 226 16.76 16.91 -21.51
CA ASN A 226 17.10 15.54 -21.09
C ASN A 226 17.08 15.32 -19.57
N LEU A 227 16.31 16.12 -18.83
CA LEU A 227 16.05 15.92 -17.40
C LEU A 227 14.81 15.05 -17.20
N LEU A 228 14.85 14.17 -16.19
CA LEU A 228 13.69 13.36 -15.80
C LEU A 228 12.77 14.22 -14.92
N GLN A 229 11.51 14.36 -15.31
CA GLN A 229 10.53 15.19 -14.59
C GLN A 229 9.53 14.37 -13.79
N ARG A 230 9.27 13.13 -14.22
CA ARG A 230 8.28 12.25 -13.61
C ARG A 230 8.67 10.81 -13.82
N ILE A 231 8.61 10.00 -12.78
CA ILE A 231 8.86 8.55 -12.84
C ILE A 231 7.67 7.89 -12.16
N HIS A 232 6.95 7.08 -12.92
CA HIS A 232 5.67 6.51 -12.48
C HIS A 232 5.66 4.99 -12.70
N THR A 233 5.06 4.26 -11.77
CA THR A 233 4.74 2.84 -11.88
C THR A 233 3.40 2.55 -11.21
N TRP A 234 2.88 1.34 -11.44
CA TRP A 234 1.80 0.76 -10.65
C TRP A 234 2.38 -0.08 -9.52
N VAL A 235 1.74 -0.09 -8.35
CA VAL A 235 1.98 -1.06 -7.27
C VAL A 235 0.67 -1.74 -6.90
N PRO A 236 0.68 -3.03 -6.51
CA PRO A 236 -0.55 -3.69 -6.07
C PRO A 236 -1.00 -3.10 -4.73
N ASP A 237 -2.29 -2.79 -4.63
CA ASP A 237 -2.98 -2.38 -3.42
C ASP A 237 -4.32 -3.16 -3.31
N PRO A 238 -4.62 -3.78 -2.16
CA PRO A 238 -5.87 -4.53 -2.00
C PRO A 238 -7.14 -3.70 -2.22
N VAL A 239 -7.08 -2.38 -2.08
CA VAL A 239 -8.23 -1.47 -2.11
C VAL A 239 -8.39 -0.82 -3.49
N LEU A 240 -7.33 -0.20 -4.00
CA LEU A 240 -7.32 0.54 -5.25
C LEU A 240 -6.83 -0.28 -6.45
N GLY A 241 -6.33 -1.51 -6.23
CA GLY A 241 -5.86 -2.40 -7.29
C GLY A 241 -4.46 -2.04 -7.77
N ASP A 242 -4.26 -1.92 -9.08
CA ASP A 242 -3.01 -1.38 -9.63
C ASP A 242 -2.99 0.14 -9.34
N MET A 243 -2.35 0.53 -8.24
CA MET A 243 -2.36 1.89 -7.72
C MET A 243 -1.18 2.71 -8.26
N ASN A 244 -1.42 3.97 -8.63
CA ASN A 244 -0.42 4.92 -9.11
C ASN A 244 0.64 5.13 -8.03
N TYR A 245 1.92 5.06 -8.41
CA TYR A 245 3.07 5.27 -7.54
C TYR A 245 4.10 6.12 -8.30
N GLU A 246 4.15 7.41 -8.01
CA GLU A 246 4.69 8.43 -8.90
C GLU A 246 5.59 9.46 -8.21
N HIS A 247 6.82 9.60 -8.71
CA HIS A 247 7.79 10.54 -8.19
C HIS A 247 7.98 11.70 -9.18
N GLU A 248 7.97 12.93 -8.67
CA GLU A 248 8.04 14.14 -9.49
C GLU A 248 9.26 15.00 -9.17
N PHE A 249 9.81 15.63 -10.21
CA PHE A 249 11.01 16.45 -10.16
C PHE A 249 10.87 17.67 -11.07
N THR A 250 11.37 18.81 -10.62
CA THR A 250 11.39 20.05 -11.42
C THR A 250 12.80 20.31 -11.96
N ASN A 251 12.93 20.95 -13.13
CA ASN A 251 14.25 21.29 -13.67
C ASN A 251 15.08 22.12 -12.67
N ALA A 252 14.42 23.01 -11.92
CA ALA A 252 15.04 23.87 -10.92
C ALA A 252 15.56 23.10 -9.69
N SER A 253 15.07 21.89 -9.42
CA SER A 253 15.52 21.10 -8.26
C SER A 253 16.85 20.40 -8.50
N TYR A 254 17.30 20.24 -9.76
CA TYR A 254 18.56 19.59 -10.11
C TYR A 254 19.77 20.48 -9.80
N ILE A 255 20.47 20.16 -8.72
CA ILE A 255 21.73 20.80 -8.34
C ILE A 255 22.93 19.94 -8.74
N ASP A 256 24.07 20.55 -9.00
CA ASP A 256 25.35 19.83 -9.12
C ASP A 256 25.84 19.45 -7.72
N ILE A 257 25.98 18.15 -7.47
CA ILE A 257 26.45 17.58 -6.19
C ILE A 257 27.93 17.17 -6.24
N GLY A 258 28.66 17.64 -7.26
CA GLY A 258 30.08 17.40 -7.47
C GLY A 258 30.36 16.60 -8.75
N ASN A 259 31.47 16.91 -9.41
CA ASN A 259 31.98 16.22 -10.60
C ASN A 259 30.97 16.13 -11.77
N GLY A 260 30.06 17.09 -11.90
CA GLY A 260 29.05 17.10 -12.97
C GLY A 260 27.87 16.17 -12.73
N VAL A 261 27.77 15.55 -11.55
CA VAL A 261 26.59 14.78 -11.14
C VAL A 261 25.50 15.77 -10.74
N ARG A 262 24.36 15.74 -11.44
CA ARG A 262 23.21 16.59 -11.13
C ARG A 262 22.08 15.79 -10.53
N PHE A 263 21.64 16.12 -9.32
CA PHE A 263 20.62 15.35 -8.60
C PHE A 263 19.48 16.26 -8.09
N PRO A 264 18.20 15.82 -8.13
CA PRO A 264 17.08 16.64 -7.67
C PRO A 264 17.04 16.77 -6.14
N THR A 265 16.84 18.00 -5.65
CA THR A 265 16.72 18.33 -4.21
C THR A 265 15.29 18.32 -3.67
N GLY A 266 14.32 18.47 -4.58
CA GLY A 266 12.89 18.33 -4.28
C GLY A 266 12.51 16.88 -4.48
N TRP A 267 12.01 16.26 -3.41
CA TRP A 267 11.43 14.92 -3.48
C TRP A 267 9.98 15.01 -3.07
N HIS A 268 9.12 14.55 -3.94
CA HIS A 268 7.69 14.57 -3.76
C HIS A 268 7.11 13.38 -4.54
N HIS A 269 6.28 12.61 -3.84
CA HIS A 269 5.79 11.33 -4.33
C HIS A 269 4.30 11.21 -4.05
N HIS A 270 3.58 10.84 -5.11
CA HIS A 270 2.18 10.52 -5.12
C HIS A 270 1.91 9.01 -5.07
N GLU A 271 1.04 8.59 -4.15
CA GLU A 271 0.45 7.25 -4.12
C GLU A 271 -1.05 7.39 -4.34
N GLY A 272 -1.60 6.87 -5.42
CA GLY A 272 -2.91 7.29 -5.92
C GLY A 272 -2.80 8.41 -6.95
N TRP A 273 -3.90 8.69 -7.65
CA TRP A 273 -3.94 9.70 -8.72
C TRP A 273 -4.12 11.10 -8.16
N ASP A 274 -3.40 12.08 -8.71
CA ASP A 274 -3.72 13.50 -8.53
C ASP A 274 -4.99 13.90 -9.31
N ASP A 275 -6.13 13.35 -8.91
CA ASP A 275 -7.44 13.62 -9.48
C ASP A 275 -8.19 14.71 -8.69
N ASN A 276 -7.51 15.83 -8.44
CA ASN A 276 -8.08 17.02 -7.80
C ASN A 276 -9.29 17.63 -8.56
N PHE A 277 -9.60 17.12 -9.76
CA PHE A 277 -10.76 17.49 -10.57
C PHE A 277 -11.86 16.43 -10.60
N GLN A 278 -11.69 15.32 -9.86
CA GLN A 278 -12.69 14.29 -9.63
C GLN A 278 -13.26 13.66 -10.90
N SER A 279 -12.37 13.49 -11.89
CA SER A 279 -12.71 12.97 -13.21
C SER A 279 -12.88 11.45 -13.23
N GLN A 280 -12.22 10.74 -12.31
CA GLN A 280 -12.13 9.29 -12.28
C GLN A 280 -12.43 8.71 -10.89
N SER A 281 -11.86 9.28 -9.83
CA SER A 281 -11.91 8.72 -8.47
C SER A 281 -12.67 9.63 -7.51
N ILE A 282 -13.25 9.06 -6.44
CA ILE A 282 -13.83 9.82 -5.33
C ILE A 282 -12.74 10.37 -4.43
N ASN A 283 -11.75 9.54 -4.12
CA ASN A 283 -10.60 9.92 -3.34
C ASN A 283 -9.51 10.49 -4.26
N ALA A 284 -9.16 11.77 -4.06
CA ALA A 284 -8.04 12.40 -4.75
C ALA A 284 -6.75 12.32 -3.94
N GLY A 285 -6.74 11.71 -2.75
CA GLY A 285 -5.56 11.55 -1.92
C GLY A 285 -4.39 11.04 -2.76
N HIS A 286 -3.28 11.78 -2.70
CA HIS A 286 -2.13 11.45 -3.52
C HIS A 286 -0.80 11.71 -2.80
N ASN A 287 -0.64 12.79 -2.03
CA ASN A 287 0.67 13.15 -1.47
C ASN A 287 1.11 12.22 -0.33
N ALA A 288 1.88 11.18 -0.66
CA ALA A 288 2.30 10.16 0.30
C ALA A 288 3.64 10.47 0.98
N PHE A 289 4.53 11.18 0.30
CA PHE A 289 5.83 11.53 0.85
C PHE A 289 6.40 12.77 0.17
N GLY A 290 7.13 13.59 0.91
CA GLY A 290 7.90 14.68 0.34
C GLY A 290 8.63 15.50 1.38
N GLY A 291 9.52 16.39 0.95
CA GLY A 291 10.35 17.12 1.90
C GLY A 291 11.37 18.06 1.29
N THR A 292 12.13 18.71 2.18
CA THR A 292 13.32 19.49 1.82
C THR A 292 14.55 18.63 2.13
N LEU A 293 15.08 17.98 1.10
CA LEU A 293 16.18 17.03 1.19
C LEU A 293 17.45 17.63 0.58
N ALA A 294 17.94 18.72 1.20
CA ALA A 294 18.90 19.62 0.57
C ALA A 294 20.38 19.21 0.73
N ASP A 295 20.72 18.34 1.68
CA ASP A 295 22.10 17.88 1.86
C ASP A 295 22.29 16.54 1.16
N ILE A 296 22.81 16.59 -0.06
CA ILE A 296 22.99 15.45 -0.95
C ILE A 296 24.47 15.28 -1.26
N ARG A 297 24.99 14.07 -1.06
CA ARG A 297 26.40 13.75 -1.29
C ARG A 297 26.53 12.60 -2.29
N ALA A 298 27.32 12.84 -3.33
CA ALA A 298 27.67 11.82 -4.31
C ALA A 298 28.75 10.89 -3.74
N ASN A 299 28.53 9.58 -3.83
CA ASN A 299 29.52 8.55 -3.49
C ASN A 299 29.99 8.54 -2.03
N GLU A 300 29.26 9.18 -1.12
CA GLU A 300 29.50 9.16 0.32
C GLU A 300 28.42 8.31 0.99
N CYS A 301 28.66 7.00 1.06
CA CYS A 301 27.72 6.02 1.60
C CYS A 301 28.45 5.06 2.52
N ASP A 302 27.75 4.63 3.58
CA ASP A 302 28.25 3.62 4.48
C ASP A 302 28.37 2.24 3.80
N ASP A 303 29.04 1.31 4.48
CA ASP A 303 29.09 -0.07 4.06
C ASP A 303 27.68 -0.67 3.92
N PRO A 304 27.45 -1.56 2.92
CA PRO A 304 26.16 -2.20 2.72
C PRO A 304 25.64 -2.88 3.98
N VAL A 305 24.38 -2.67 4.30
CA VAL A 305 23.73 -3.35 5.42
C VAL A 305 23.58 -4.83 5.13
N ALA A 306 24.11 -5.69 6.01
CA ALA A 306 23.94 -7.14 5.90
C ALA A 306 22.51 -7.55 6.29
N VAL A 307 21.94 -8.52 5.55
CA VAL A 307 20.63 -9.10 5.90
C VAL A 307 20.76 -9.87 7.23
N PRO A 308 19.98 -9.57 8.28
CA PRO A 308 19.97 -10.34 9.52
C PRO A 308 19.43 -11.77 9.33
N ASP A 309 19.85 -12.71 10.17
CA ASP A 309 19.35 -14.10 10.10
C ASP A 309 17.84 -14.21 10.30
N VAL A 310 17.30 -13.44 11.24
CA VAL A 310 15.85 -13.38 11.51
C VAL A 310 15.04 -12.91 10.30
N VAL A 311 15.66 -12.09 9.43
CA VAL A 311 15.04 -11.61 8.19
C VAL A 311 15.15 -12.66 7.08
N ARG A 312 16.32 -13.31 6.94
CA ARG A 312 16.52 -14.39 5.97
C ARG A 312 15.59 -15.59 6.18
N GLN A 313 15.25 -15.87 7.44
CA GLN A 313 14.49 -17.05 7.85
C GLN A 313 12.99 -16.76 8.05
N ALA A 314 12.54 -15.53 7.78
CA ALA A 314 11.17 -15.13 8.01
C ALA A 314 10.20 -15.86 7.06
N GLU A 315 9.07 -16.30 7.59
CA GLU A 315 7.95 -16.86 6.82
C GLU A 315 6.69 -16.01 7.04
N PHE A 316 5.93 -15.79 5.97
CA PHE A 316 4.72 -14.96 5.98
C PHE A 316 3.49 -15.80 5.62
N SER A 317 3.13 -16.74 6.49
CA SER A 317 1.96 -17.60 6.27
C SER A 317 0.66 -16.95 6.73
N THR A 318 -0.37 -16.98 5.88
CA THR A 318 -1.73 -16.59 6.26
C THR A 318 -2.37 -17.68 7.13
N VAL A 319 -2.55 -17.40 8.42
CA VAL A 319 -3.16 -18.31 9.41
C VAL A 319 -4.46 -17.70 9.94
N VAL A 320 -5.48 -18.53 10.15
CA VAL A 320 -6.71 -18.14 10.85
C VAL A 320 -6.75 -18.82 12.21
N THR A 321 -6.74 -18.00 13.27
CA THR A 321 -6.94 -18.48 14.63
C THR A 321 -8.41 -18.34 15.01
N THR A 322 -9.09 -19.47 15.17
CA THR A 322 -10.51 -19.50 15.51
C THR A 322 -10.73 -19.59 17.02
N ARG A 323 -11.53 -18.68 17.56
CA ARG A 323 -12.02 -18.72 18.95
C ARG A 323 -13.54 -18.56 18.95
N GLU A 324 -14.23 -19.57 19.43
CA GLU A 324 -15.66 -19.45 19.78
C GLU A 324 -15.81 -18.54 21.01
N LEU A 325 -16.57 -17.46 20.86
CA LEU A 325 -16.85 -16.51 21.93
C LEU A 325 -18.08 -16.96 22.74
N THR A 326 -19.08 -17.45 22.04
CA THR A 326 -20.29 -18.11 22.54
C THR A 326 -20.88 -18.93 21.39
N ASP A 327 -21.89 -19.74 21.68
CA ASP A 327 -22.58 -20.58 20.70
C ASP A 327 -22.97 -19.76 19.46
N GLY A 328 -22.47 -20.15 18.28
CA GLY A 328 -22.80 -19.46 17.04
C GLY A 328 -22.04 -18.14 16.79
N VAL A 329 -21.03 -17.77 17.59
CA VAL A 329 -20.24 -16.53 17.42
C VAL A 329 -18.76 -16.82 17.53
N TRP A 330 -17.99 -16.57 16.47
CA TRP A 330 -16.55 -16.86 16.41
C TRP A 330 -15.73 -15.62 16.06
N LEU A 331 -14.66 -15.41 16.82
CA LEU A 331 -13.56 -14.54 16.46
C LEU A 331 -12.58 -15.31 15.56
N LEU A 332 -12.29 -14.75 14.39
CA LEU A 332 -11.40 -15.31 13.39
C LEU A 332 -10.19 -14.39 13.27
N GLY A 333 -9.19 -14.60 14.13
CA GLY A 333 -7.94 -13.83 14.18
C GLY A 333 -6.81 -14.49 13.38
N GLY A 334 -5.57 -14.26 13.79
CA GLY A 334 -4.37 -14.84 13.14
C GLY A 334 -3.58 -13.88 12.25
N SER A 335 -3.98 -12.60 12.22
CA SER A 335 -3.21 -11.49 11.65
C SER A 335 -3.36 -10.24 12.54
N SER A 336 -2.97 -9.06 12.06
CA SER A 336 -3.14 -7.79 12.79
C SER A 336 -4.61 -7.36 12.97
N HIS A 337 -5.52 -7.97 12.22
CA HIS A 337 -6.96 -7.71 12.29
C HIS A 337 -7.75 -9.03 12.42
N ASN A 338 -8.87 -8.97 13.10
CA ASN A 338 -9.84 -10.05 13.23
C ASN A 338 -11.01 -9.87 12.25
N SER A 339 -11.74 -10.96 12.01
CA SER A 339 -13.13 -10.90 11.56
C SER A 339 -14.01 -11.61 12.59
N VAL A 340 -15.29 -11.27 12.67
CA VAL A 340 -16.23 -11.97 13.57
C VAL A 340 -17.33 -12.64 12.74
N ALA A 341 -17.45 -13.96 12.82
CA ALA A 341 -18.55 -14.70 12.19
C ALA A 341 -19.70 -14.89 13.18
N VAL A 342 -20.91 -14.57 12.75
CA VAL A 342 -22.15 -14.68 13.51
C VAL A 342 -23.13 -15.56 12.75
N GLU A 343 -23.47 -16.70 13.33
CA GLU A 343 -24.46 -17.63 12.79
C GLU A 343 -25.87 -17.10 12.98
N PHE A 344 -26.67 -17.14 11.93
CA PHE A 344 -28.13 -17.04 11.97
C PHE A 344 -28.71 -18.38 11.50
N ASP A 345 -30.02 -18.55 11.62
CA ASP A 345 -30.72 -19.79 11.28
C ASP A 345 -30.39 -20.30 9.87
N ASP A 346 -30.44 -19.41 8.87
CA ASP A 346 -30.27 -19.76 7.45
C ASP A 346 -28.97 -19.24 6.82
N TYR A 347 -28.17 -18.44 7.53
CA TYR A 347 -26.99 -17.78 6.95
C TYR A 347 -25.93 -17.42 8.00
N VAL A 348 -24.78 -16.95 7.53
CA VAL A 348 -23.72 -16.35 8.34
C VAL A 348 -23.59 -14.87 7.99
N ALA A 349 -23.48 -14.01 9.01
CA ALA A 349 -23.03 -12.63 8.85
C ALA A 349 -21.58 -12.53 9.34
N VAL A 350 -20.75 -11.79 8.62
CA VAL A 350 -19.36 -11.53 9.02
C VAL A 350 -19.21 -10.05 9.33
N VAL A 351 -18.52 -9.71 10.41
CA VAL A 351 -18.08 -8.35 10.72
C VAL A 351 -16.60 -8.22 10.37
N GLU A 352 -16.32 -7.27 9.48
CA GLU A 352 -15.03 -6.87 8.91
C GLU A 352 -14.39 -7.80 7.86
N ALA A 353 -13.75 -7.18 6.86
CA ALA A 353 -12.99 -7.83 5.79
C ALA A 353 -11.60 -7.19 5.59
N PRO A 354 -10.68 -7.34 6.56
CA PRO A 354 -9.47 -6.54 6.63
C PRO A 354 -8.33 -7.07 5.76
N VAL A 355 -7.28 -6.26 5.64
CA VAL A 355 -5.97 -6.61 5.08
C VAL A 355 -5.95 -6.85 3.56
N ASP A 356 -6.27 -8.07 3.10
CA ASP A 356 -6.10 -8.47 1.70
C ASP A 356 -6.95 -9.69 1.32
N GLU A 357 -6.97 -10.06 0.04
CA GLU A 357 -7.74 -11.21 -0.43
C GLU A 357 -7.29 -12.53 0.23
N SER A 358 -5.98 -12.76 0.37
CA SER A 358 -5.44 -14.02 0.90
C SER A 358 -5.98 -14.31 2.30
N ARG A 359 -6.00 -13.27 3.16
CA ARG A 359 -6.55 -13.31 4.51
C ARG A 359 -8.04 -13.65 4.47
N ASN A 360 -8.80 -13.00 3.61
CA ASN A 360 -10.26 -13.15 3.57
C ASN A 360 -10.70 -14.47 2.95
N LEU A 361 -9.98 -15.01 1.96
CA LEU A 361 -10.21 -16.37 1.48
C LEU A 361 -9.96 -17.41 2.58
N ALA A 362 -8.94 -17.23 3.41
CA ALA A 362 -8.69 -18.11 4.54
C ALA A 362 -9.80 -18.02 5.61
N VAL A 363 -10.33 -16.82 5.88
CA VAL A 363 -11.50 -16.60 6.77
C VAL A 363 -12.73 -17.31 6.22
N ILE A 364 -13.06 -17.09 4.94
CA ILE A 364 -14.21 -17.70 4.28
C ILE A 364 -14.10 -19.23 4.34
N HIS A 365 -12.93 -19.78 4.04
CA HIS A 365 -12.69 -21.21 4.14
C HIS A 365 -12.96 -21.74 5.55
N GLU A 366 -12.46 -21.07 6.59
CA GLU A 366 -12.70 -21.47 7.97
C GLU A 366 -14.19 -21.39 8.36
N ILE A 367 -14.90 -20.34 7.92
CA ILE A 367 -16.36 -20.23 8.14
C ILE A 367 -17.09 -21.40 7.48
N THR A 368 -16.76 -21.73 6.22
CA THR A 368 -17.40 -22.86 5.52
C THR A 368 -17.06 -24.22 6.15
N ARG A 369 -15.94 -24.34 6.86
CA ARG A 369 -15.59 -25.53 7.65
C ARG A 369 -16.45 -25.63 8.91
N LEU A 370 -16.67 -24.51 9.60
CA LEU A 370 -17.48 -24.44 10.81
C LEU A 370 -18.98 -24.63 10.50
N LEU A 371 -19.46 -24.02 9.42
CA LEU A 371 -20.87 -23.91 9.05
C LEU A 371 -21.13 -24.30 7.58
N PRO A 372 -20.89 -25.58 7.19
CA PRO A 372 -20.83 -26.00 5.78
C PRO A 372 -22.14 -25.87 4.99
N ASN A 373 -23.28 -25.75 5.67
CA ASN A 373 -24.58 -25.69 5.02
C ASN A 373 -25.19 -24.29 5.00
N LYS A 374 -24.48 -23.28 5.50
CA LYS A 374 -24.99 -21.90 5.61
C LYS A 374 -24.20 -20.96 4.71
N PRO A 375 -24.85 -20.21 3.80
CA PRO A 375 -24.17 -19.21 3.00
C PRO A 375 -23.69 -18.05 3.88
N ILE A 376 -22.53 -17.48 3.53
CA ILE A 376 -22.13 -16.16 4.02
C ILE A 376 -22.98 -15.13 3.26
N ARG A 377 -24.00 -14.58 3.93
CA ARG A 377 -24.99 -13.71 3.27
C ARG A 377 -24.66 -12.23 3.40
N PHE A 378 -24.10 -11.83 4.55
CA PHE A 378 -23.84 -10.43 4.85
C PHE A 378 -22.40 -10.22 5.30
N LEU A 379 -21.79 -9.15 4.80
CA LEU A 379 -20.56 -8.59 5.34
C LEU A 379 -20.87 -7.21 5.92
N VAL A 380 -20.70 -7.03 7.23
CA VAL A 380 -20.74 -5.73 7.89
C VAL A 380 -19.33 -5.16 7.85
N ASN A 381 -19.13 -4.11 7.07
CA ASN A 381 -17.89 -3.35 7.11
C ASN A 381 -18.02 -2.18 8.11
N THR A 382 -17.03 -2.04 8.99
CA THR A 382 -17.09 -1.01 10.03
C THR A 382 -16.82 0.38 9.46
N HIS A 383 -15.76 0.53 8.67
CA HIS A 383 -15.37 1.81 8.08
C HIS A 383 -14.40 1.62 6.92
N GLN A 384 -13.99 2.75 6.34
CA GLN A 384 -13.36 2.81 5.01
C GLN A 384 -11.83 2.90 4.99
N HIS A 385 -11.16 2.73 6.13
CA HIS A 385 -9.71 2.71 6.12
C HIS A 385 -9.19 1.47 5.37
N HIS A 386 -8.09 1.65 4.64
CA HIS A 386 -7.65 0.64 3.67
C HIS A 386 -7.36 -0.73 4.31
N ASP A 387 -6.82 -0.73 5.52
CA ASP A 387 -6.53 -1.94 6.28
C ASP A 387 -7.79 -2.68 6.78
N HIS A 388 -8.97 -2.07 6.71
CA HIS A 388 -10.27 -2.68 7.04
C HIS A 388 -11.07 -3.17 5.84
N ILE A 389 -10.72 -2.73 4.61
CA ILE A 389 -11.54 -2.96 3.41
C ILE A 389 -10.85 -3.77 2.31
N GLY A 390 -9.62 -4.23 2.52
CA GLY A 390 -8.88 -5.02 1.54
C GLY A 390 -9.59 -6.29 1.06
N GLY A 391 -10.53 -6.84 1.86
CA GLY A 391 -11.33 -8.02 1.53
C GLY A 391 -12.72 -7.76 0.95
N LEU A 392 -13.15 -6.51 0.77
CA LEU A 392 -14.52 -6.22 0.29
C LEU A 392 -14.83 -6.93 -1.03
N ARG A 393 -13.88 -6.92 -1.97
CA ARG A 393 -14.02 -7.57 -3.27
C ARG A 393 -14.13 -9.09 -3.16
N THR A 394 -13.41 -9.69 -2.22
CA THR A 394 -13.46 -11.14 -1.94
C THR A 394 -14.86 -11.57 -1.49
N TYR A 395 -15.48 -10.83 -0.56
CA TYR A 395 -16.85 -11.13 -0.11
C TYR A 395 -17.90 -10.82 -1.16
N MET A 396 -17.72 -9.75 -1.93
CA MET A 396 -18.59 -9.41 -3.05
C MET A 396 -18.60 -10.53 -4.10
N HIS A 397 -17.42 -11.09 -4.42
CA HIS A 397 -17.27 -12.19 -5.37
C HIS A 397 -18.05 -13.45 -4.97
N ILE A 398 -18.12 -13.77 -3.67
CA ILE A 398 -18.91 -14.93 -3.19
C ILE A 398 -20.41 -14.62 -3.02
N GLY A 399 -20.86 -13.41 -3.37
CA GLY A 399 -22.27 -13.02 -3.35
C GLY A 399 -22.78 -12.45 -2.02
N ALA A 400 -21.90 -12.09 -1.08
CA ALA A 400 -22.30 -11.45 0.16
C ALA A 400 -22.82 -10.02 -0.11
N THR A 401 -23.89 -9.62 0.59
CA THR A 401 -24.35 -8.23 0.62
C THR A 401 -23.51 -7.44 1.62
N ILE A 402 -22.91 -6.34 1.17
CA ILE A 402 -22.09 -5.46 1.98
C ILE A 402 -23.00 -4.45 2.71
N ILE A 403 -23.01 -4.53 4.03
CA ILE A 403 -23.63 -3.56 4.92
C ILE A 403 -22.55 -2.56 5.33
N THR A 404 -22.70 -1.30 4.97
CA THR A 404 -21.76 -0.22 5.31
C THR A 404 -22.52 1.10 5.51
N HIS A 405 -21.86 2.12 6.06
CA HIS A 405 -22.49 3.42 6.20
C HIS A 405 -22.61 4.13 4.85
N TRP A 406 -23.68 4.89 4.63
CA TRP A 406 -23.96 5.54 3.35
C TRP A 406 -22.86 6.50 2.87
N LYS A 407 -22.05 7.04 3.80
CA LYS A 407 -20.89 7.90 3.47
C LYS A 407 -19.75 7.16 2.78
N ASN A 408 -19.67 5.84 2.93
CA ASN A 408 -18.63 5.01 2.31
C ASN A 408 -19.05 4.54 0.90
N TYR A 409 -20.35 4.61 0.59
CA TYR A 409 -20.93 4.01 -0.61
C TYR A 409 -20.32 4.52 -1.92
N ASP A 410 -20.16 5.83 -2.07
CA ASP A 410 -19.63 6.41 -3.31
C ASP A 410 -18.17 6.01 -3.53
N PHE A 411 -17.35 6.04 -2.47
CA PHE A 411 -15.96 5.57 -2.53
C PHE A 411 -15.90 4.09 -2.89
N TYR A 412 -16.71 3.25 -2.26
CA TYR A 412 -16.70 1.82 -2.51
C TYR A 412 -17.13 1.47 -3.93
N THR A 413 -18.19 2.08 -4.44
CA THR A 413 -18.73 1.75 -5.77
C THR A 413 -17.88 2.31 -6.91
N ARG A 414 -17.14 3.40 -6.71
CA ARG A 414 -16.34 4.04 -7.76
C ARG A 414 -14.89 3.59 -7.73
N ASP A 415 -14.29 3.50 -6.55
CA ASP A 415 -12.84 3.35 -6.43
C ASP A 415 -12.42 1.90 -6.08
N VAL A 416 -13.26 1.15 -5.35
CA VAL A 416 -12.90 -0.18 -4.81
C VAL A 416 -13.57 -1.33 -5.58
N LEU A 417 -14.89 -1.31 -5.64
CA LEU A 417 -15.74 -2.38 -6.19
C LEU A 417 -16.12 -2.03 -7.64
N ASN A 418 -15.11 -2.04 -8.50
CA ASN A 418 -15.22 -1.74 -9.92
C ASN A 418 -14.55 -2.84 -10.78
N TYR A 419 -14.66 -2.73 -12.11
CA TYR A 419 -14.02 -3.65 -13.06
C TYR A 419 -12.62 -3.20 -13.50
N ALA A 420 -11.98 -2.26 -12.80
CA ALA A 420 -10.62 -1.86 -13.14
C ALA A 420 -9.69 -3.08 -13.05
N PRO A 421 -8.88 -3.37 -14.10
CA PRO A 421 -7.96 -4.49 -14.06
C PRO A 421 -6.95 -4.35 -12.92
N ARG A 422 -6.77 -5.43 -12.16
CA ARG A 422 -5.67 -5.60 -11.19
C ARG A 422 -4.69 -6.59 -11.80
N THR A 423 -3.62 -6.10 -12.43
CA THR A 423 -2.70 -6.93 -13.22
C THR A 423 -1.46 -7.35 -12.44
N LEU A 424 -1.11 -6.63 -11.37
CA LEU A 424 0.06 -6.93 -10.55
C LEU A 424 -0.22 -7.97 -9.46
N ASP A 425 -1.43 -7.95 -8.89
CA ASP A 425 -1.92 -8.92 -7.90
C ASP A 425 -3.44 -9.13 -8.10
N PRO A 426 -3.84 -9.97 -9.07
CA PRO A 426 -5.24 -10.11 -9.47
C PRO A 426 -6.05 -10.88 -8.42
N ASP A 427 -7.09 -10.24 -7.90
CA ASP A 427 -8.06 -10.89 -7.01
C ASP A 427 -9.14 -11.70 -7.76
N MET A 428 -9.97 -12.43 -7.02
CA MET A 428 -11.04 -13.27 -7.58
C MET A 428 -12.04 -12.47 -8.42
N VAL A 429 -12.34 -11.22 -8.10
CA VAL A 429 -13.19 -10.36 -8.95
C VAL A 429 -12.48 -10.05 -10.28
N SER A 430 -11.17 -9.86 -10.26
CA SER A 430 -10.38 -9.59 -11.47
C SER A 430 -10.22 -10.84 -12.34
N LEU A 431 -10.04 -12.01 -11.71
CA LEU A 431 -9.91 -13.31 -12.39
C LEU A 431 -11.25 -13.85 -12.91
N TRP A 432 -12.33 -13.62 -12.16
CA TRP A 432 -13.67 -14.17 -12.39
C TRP A 432 -14.75 -13.10 -12.14
N PRO A 433 -14.83 -12.05 -12.98
CA PRO A 433 -15.71 -10.92 -12.73
C PRO A 433 -17.19 -11.32 -12.72
N PRO A 434 -17.91 -11.17 -11.59
CA PRO A 434 -19.34 -11.43 -11.53
C PRO A 434 -20.11 -10.30 -12.21
N THR A 435 -21.15 -10.62 -13.00
CA THR A 435 -22.00 -9.62 -13.65
C THR A 435 -22.81 -8.79 -12.66
N GLU A 436 -23.07 -9.35 -11.48
CA GLU A 436 -23.79 -8.78 -10.35
C GLU A 436 -23.16 -7.47 -9.85
N LEU A 437 -21.83 -7.31 -10.02
CA LEU A 437 -21.15 -6.07 -9.69
C LEU A 437 -21.68 -4.90 -10.53
N ALA A 438 -22.03 -5.14 -11.80
CA ALA A 438 -22.60 -4.11 -12.67
C ALA A 438 -24.05 -3.77 -12.31
N GLU A 439 -24.76 -4.70 -11.65
CA GLU A 439 -26.15 -4.51 -11.24
C GLU A 439 -26.28 -3.72 -9.93
N GLY A 440 -25.24 -3.73 -9.09
CA GLY A 440 -25.10 -2.82 -7.94
C GLY A 440 -26.02 -3.14 -6.75
N TYR A 441 -26.75 -4.24 -6.74
CA TYR A 441 -27.67 -4.61 -5.64
C TYR A 441 -26.96 -5.21 -4.42
N GLN A 442 -25.63 -5.29 -4.41
CA GLN A 442 -24.84 -5.96 -3.38
C GLN A 442 -24.57 -5.06 -2.14
N TYR A 443 -25.33 -3.98 -1.95
CA TYR A 443 -25.17 -3.08 -0.81
C TYR A 443 -26.45 -2.87 -0.03
N GLU A 444 -26.28 -2.72 1.28
CA GLU A 444 -27.28 -2.14 2.16
C GLU A 444 -26.64 -1.01 2.98
N THR A 445 -27.06 0.22 2.72
CA THR A 445 -26.46 1.39 3.36
C THR A 445 -27.15 1.74 4.66
N VAL A 446 -26.36 1.90 5.73
CA VAL A 446 -26.80 2.35 7.05
C VAL A 446 -26.68 3.87 7.13
N ARG A 447 -27.72 4.54 7.65
CA ARG A 447 -27.66 5.97 8.02
C ARG A 447 -27.41 6.17 9.51
N GLU A 448 -28.23 5.53 10.34
CA GLU A 448 -28.13 5.66 11.80
C GLU A 448 -28.08 4.28 12.45
N ASN A 449 -29.10 3.46 12.17
CA ASN A 449 -29.26 2.13 12.72
C ASN A 449 -29.70 1.14 11.64
N TYR A 450 -29.33 -0.12 11.81
CA TYR A 450 -29.73 -1.25 10.99
C TYR A 450 -29.76 -2.50 11.87
N SER A 451 -30.53 -3.52 11.51
CA SER A 451 -30.54 -4.78 12.26
C SER A 451 -30.72 -5.99 11.36
N LEU A 452 -29.93 -7.04 11.61
CA LEU A 452 -30.19 -8.39 11.12
C LEU A 452 -30.91 -9.18 12.21
N ASN A 453 -31.94 -9.95 11.86
CA ASN A 453 -32.76 -10.70 12.80
C ASN A 453 -33.43 -11.91 12.12
N ASP A 454 -33.35 -13.10 12.73
CA ASP A 454 -33.99 -14.33 12.25
C ASP A 454 -35.09 -14.87 13.18
N GLY A 455 -35.48 -14.08 14.18
CA GLY A 455 -36.44 -14.42 15.24
C GLY A 455 -35.80 -15.06 16.48
N LYS A 456 -34.56 -15.55 16.40
CA LYS A 456 -33.82 -16.15 17.53
C LYS A 456 -32.63 -15.31 17.95
N ARG A 457 -31.87 -14.78 16.99
CA ARG A 457 -30.74 -13.89 17.18
C ARG A 457 -31.00 -12.56 16.48
N SER A 458 -30.49 -11.49 17.06
CA SER A 458 -30.38 -10.20 16.38
C SER A 458 -28.95 -9.66 16.44
N MET A 459 -28.58 -8.88 15.43
CA MET A 459 -27.37 -8.06 15.41
C MET A 459 -27.77 -6.64 15.07
N HIS A 460 -27.49 -5.71 15.97
CA HIS A 460 -27.80 -4.29 15.81
C HIS A 460 -26.55 -3.56 15.33
N ILE A 461 -26.67 -2.80 14.25
CA ILE A 461 -25.57 -2.07 13.64
C ILE A 461 -25.88 -0.57 13.78
N SER A 462 -24.96 0.20 14.33
CA SER A 462 -25.19 1.62 14.61
C SER A 462 -24.01 2.50 14.23
N TYR A 463 -24.33 3.70 13.74
CA TYR A 463 -23.35 4.73 13.38
C TYR A 463 -22.80 5.42 14.64
N VAL A 464 -21.48 5.39 14.83
CA VAL A 464 -20.81 6.04 15.96
C VAL A 464 -20.57 7.52 15.65
N HIS A 465 -21.17 8.38 16.46
CA HIS A 465 -21.09 9.83 16.30
C HIS A 465 -21.22 10.54 17.67
N PRO A 466 -20.50 11.65 17.93
CA PRO A 466 -19.44 12.22 17.09
C PRO A 466 -18.20 11.33 17.05
N LEU A 467 -17.41 11.40 15.98
CA LEU A 467 -16.14 10.67 15.84
C LEU A 467 -15.13 11.46 15.00
N THR A 468 -13.88 11.47 15.46
CA THR A 468 -12.74 12.15 14.81
C THR A 468 -11.96 11.24 13.88
N HIS A 469 -11.92 9.95 14.19
CA HIS A 469 -11.21 8.92 13.41
C HIS A 469 -11.62 8.91 11.93
N VAL A 470 -12.90 8.63 11.66
CA VAL A 470 -13.43 8.51 10.30
C VAL A 470 -14.92 8.86 10.28
N GLU A 471 -15.42 9.42 9.17
CA GLU A 471 -16.86 9.57 8.95
C GLU A 471 -17.48 8.24 8.52
N GLY A 472 -18.64 7.92 9.08
CA GLY A 472 -19.39 6.71 8.71
C GLY A 472 -18.92 5.41 9.38
N MET A 473 -18.23 5.48 10.52
CA MET A 473 -17.86 4.29 11.27
C MET A 473 -19.08 3.62 11.95
N LEU A 474 -19.25 2.34 11.68
CA LEU A 474 -20.27 1.48 12.29
C LEU A 474 -19.65 0.60 13.38
N ILE A 475 -20.50 0.20 14.32
CA ILE A 475 -20.27 -0.91 15.25
C ILE A 475 -21.39 -1.94 15.11
N ALA A 476 -21.16 -3.16 15.57
CA ALA A 476 -22.18 -4.21 15.65
C ALA A 476 -22.37 -4.68 17.10
N TYR A 477 -23.61 -4.86 17.53
CA TYR A 477 -23.96 -5.28 18.88
C TYR A 477 -24.91 -6.48 18.84
N LEU A 478 -24.58 -7.51 19.60
CA LEU A 478 -25.35 -8.73 19.77
C LEU A 478 -26.03 -8.71 21.15
N PRO A 479 -27.33 -8.35 21.25
CA PRO A 479 -27.99 -8.12 22.53
C PRO A 479 -28.19 -9.39 23.37
N ASN A 480 -28.43 -10.55 22.75
CA ASN A 480 -28.61 -11.80 23.49
C ASN A 480 -27.28 -12.24 24.13
N GLU A 481 -26.19 -12.03 23.41
CA GLU A 481 -24.83 -12.38 23.80
C GLU A 481 -24.13 -11.29 24.62
N ARG A 482 -24.69 -10.06 24.64
CA ARG A 482 -24.11 -8.85 25.27
C ARG A 482 -22.70 -8.55 24.75
N ILE A 483 -22.47 -8.80 23.46
CA ILE A 483 -21.18 -8.60 22.77
C ILE A 483 -21.25 -7.36 21.88
N LEU A 484 -20.27 -6.47 22.04
CA LEU A 484 -20.05 -5.31 21.18
C LEU A 484 -18.83 -5.54 20.30
N ILE A 485 -19.01 -5.50 18.98
CA ILE A 485 -17.94 -5.64 17.99
C ILE A 485 -17.66 -4.25 17.41
N GLU A 486 -16.40 -3.84 17.48
CA GLU A 486 -15.92 -2.54 17.01
C GLU A 486 -14.52 -2.68 16.42
N ALA A 487 -14.09 -1.71 15.61
CA ALA A 487 -12.79 -1.76 14.95
C ALA A 487 -11.73 -0.93 15.67
N ASP A 488 -11.59 0.35 15.28
CA ASP A 488 -10.53 1.26 15.73
C ASP A 488 -10.94 2.15 16.91
N LEU A 489 -12.03 1.83 17.59
CA LEU A 489 -12.46 2.63 18.73
C LEU A 489 -11.79 2.17 20.03
N PHE A 490 -11.24 0.96 20.06
CA PHE A 490 -10.36 0.46 21.10
C PHE A 490 -9.44 -0.65 20.57
N ASP A 491 -8.12 -0.42 20.58
CA ASP A 491 -7.14 -1.42 20.17
C ASP A 491 -6.61 -2.18 21.40
N SER A 492 -6.86 -3.49 21.48
CA SER A 492 -6.37 -4.35 22.56
C SER A 492 -5.13 -5.17 22.22
N SER A 493 -4.53 -4.95 21.04
CA SER A 493 -3.34 -5.67 20.57
C SER A 493 -2.09 -5.38 21.40
N VAL A 494 -2.05 -4.22 22.05
CA VAL A 494 -0.96 -3.83 22.95
C VAL A 494 -1.14 -4.51 24.32
N PRO A 495 -0.16 -5.29 24.80
CA PRO A 495 -0.21 -5.86 26.15
C PRO A 495 -0.43 -4.77 27.21
N ASP A 496 -1.27 -5.06 28.19
CA ASP A 496 -1.59 -4.14 29.29
C ASP A 496 -2.11 -2.76 28.84
N VAL A 497 -2.78 -2.69 27.67
CA VAL A 497 -3.32 -1.44 27.10
C VAL A 497 -4.13 -0.61 28.10
N LEU A 498 -4.93 -1.28 28.93
CA LEU A 498 -5.81 -0.66 29.92
C LEU A 498 -5.06 -0.02 31.11
N VAL A 499 -3.77 -0.33 31.27
CA VAL A 499 -2.93 0.15 32.37
C VAL A 499 -1.93 1.21 31.88
N HIS A 500 -1.43 1.08 30.65
CA HIS A 500 -0.27 1.84 30.19
C HIS A 500 -0.55 2.81 29.04
N THR A 501 -1.77 2.87 28.53
CA THR A 501 -2.15 3.83 27.48
C THR A 501 -3.02 4.96 28.01
N ARG A 502 -3.05 6.07 27.27
CA ARG A 502 -3.94 7.19 27.56
C ARG A 502 -5.26 6.98 26.84
N VAL A 503 -6.35 7.32 27.51
CA VAL A 503 -7.68 7.38 26.88
C VAL A 503 -7.67 8.36 25.71
N ILE A 504 -8.00 7.90 24.51
CA ILE A 504 -8.10 8.71 23.30
C ILE A 504 -9.57 9.12 23.02
N PRO A 505 -9.82 10.15 22.19
CA PRO A 505 -11.17 10.61 21.85
C PRO A 505 -12.10 9.51 21.33
N GLU A 506 -11.56 8.54 20.61
CA GLU A 506 -12.24 7.39 20.03
C GLU A 506 -12.83 6.49 21.12
N ASN A 507 -12.05 6.17 22.16
CA ASN A 507 -12.55 5.40 23.31
C ASN A 507 -13.72 6.12 24.00
N ARG A 508 -13.61 7.44 24.18
CA ARG A 508 -14.68 8.26 24.79
C ARG A 508 -15.93 8.27 23.93
N SER A 509 -15.76 8.30 22.60
CA SER A 509 -16.86 8.28 21.65
C SER A 509 -17.60 6.96 21.68
N LEU A 510 -16.88 5.82 21.73
CA LEU A 510 -17.45 4.49 21.92
C LEU A 510 -18.22 4.39 23.24
N PHE A 511 -17.59 4.78 24.35
CA PHE A 511 -18.23 4.75 25.67
C PHE A 511 -19.52 5.57 25.69
N SER A 512 -19.47 6.81 25.18
CA SER A 512 -20.63 7.70 25.10
C SER A 512 -21.72 7.14 24.19
N HIS A 513 -21.35 6.45 23.10
CA HIS A 513 -22.29 5.81 22.18
C HIS A 513 -23.06 4.68 22.85
N VAL A 514 -22.35 3.79 23.56
CA VAL A 514 -22.93 2.69 24.34
C VAL A 514 -23.90 3.23 25.39
N GLN A 515 -23.49 4.26 26.16
CA GLN A 515 -24.34 4.91 27.16
C GLN A 515 -25.58 5.56 26.54
N ARG A 516 -25.42 6.27 25.42
CA ARG A 516 -26.52 6.97 24.74
C ARG A 516 -27.59 6.01 24.21
N LEU A 517 -27.17 4.87 23.67
CA LEU A 517 -28.10 3.85 23.17
C LEU A 517 -28.61 2.90 24.26
N GLY A 518 -28.06 2.98 25.47
CA GLY A 518 -28.42 2.09 26.57
C GLY A 518 -28.08 0.63 26.27
N LEU A 519 -26.98 0.36 25.57
CA LEU A 519 -26.57 -1.01 25.25
C LEU A 519 -26.07 -1.71 26.51
N ASP A 520 -26.54 -2.94 26.73
CA ASP A 520 -26.11 -3.77 27.85
C ASP A 520 -24.93 -4.65 27.43
N VAL A 521 -23.72 -4.10 27.52
CA VAL A 521 -22.50 -4.73 27.02
C VAL A 521 -21.76 -5.44 28.15
N GLU A 522 -21.38 -6.69 27.91
CA GLU A 522 -20.53 -7.49 28.80
C GLU A 522 -19.12 -7.64 28.24
N THR A 523 -18.99 -7.83 26.92
CA THR A 523 -17.70 -8.02 26.25
C THR A 523 -17.57 -7.09 25.04
N ILE A 524 -16.42 -6.43 24.92
CA ILE A 524 -15.98 -5.75 23.69
C ILE A 524 -15.09 -6.71 22.91
N VAL A 525 -15.34 -6.79 21.61
CA VAL A 525 -14.58 -7.58 20.64
C VAL A 525 -14.00 -6.62 19.61
N PRO A 526 -12.76 -6.16 19.81
CA PRO A 526 -12.12 -5.29 18.84
C PRO A 526 -11.66 -6.09 17.62
N ILE A 527 -11.65 -5.43 16.46
CA ILE A 527 -10.98 -5.96 15.26
C ILE A 527 -9.46 -6.04 15.50
N HIS A 528 -8.91 -5.19 16.37
CA HIS A 528 -7.51 -5.24 16.78
C HIS A 528 -7.32 -5.83 18.18
N GLY A 529 -6.70 -7.01 18.24
CA GLY A 529 -6.36 -7.68 19.51
C GLY A 529 -7.46 -8.60 20.06
N PRO A 530 -7.29 -9.10 21.30
CA PRO A 530 -8.24 -10.02 21.93
C PRO A 530 -9.50 -9.32 22.52
N PRO A 531 -10.60 -10.06 22.72
CA PRO A 531 -11.78 -9.56 23.45
C PRO A 531 -11.47 -9.13 24.87
N VAL A 532 -12.17 -8.10 25.35
CA VAL A 532 -11.99 -7.47 26.67
C VAL A 532 -13.34 -7.30 27.38
N ALA A 533 -13.37 -7.46 28.70
CA ALA A 533 -14.58 -7.21 29.49
C ALA A 533 -14.97 -5.72 29.43
N TRP A 534 -16.25 -5.44 29.20
CA TRP A 534 -16.77 -4.06 29.17
C TRP A 534 -16.46 -3.30 30.46
N SER A 535 -16.50 -3.98 31.62
CA SER A 535 -16.19 -3.36 32.91
C SER A 535 -14.76 -2.83 33.00
N ASP A 536 -13.81 -3.47 32.32
CA ASP A 536 -12.41 -3.04 32.35
C ASP A 536 -12.17 -1.89 31.38
N PHE A 537 -12.80 -1.91 30.20
CA PHE A 537 -12.82 -0.77 29.28
C PHE A 537 -13.52 0.46 29.89
N ALA A 538 -14.67 0.27 30.55
CA ALA A 538 -15.39 1.35 31.22
C ALA A 538 -14.53 2.00 32.31
N ARG A 539 -13.87 1.19 33.15
CA ARG A 539 -12.94 1.68 34.17
C ARG A 539 -11.76 2.45 33.56
N PHE A 540 -11.29 2.03 32.40
CA PHE A 540 -10.23 2.73 31.65
C PHE A 540 -10.68 4.11 31.14
N VAL A 541 -11.91 4.25 30.63
CA VAL A 541 -12.42 5.50 30.05
C VAL A 541 -12.93 6.51 31.09
N GLU A 542 -13.51 6.03 32.19
CA GLU A 542 -14.08 6.86 33.24
C GLU A 542 -12.99 7.62 34.02
N PRO A 543 -13.14 8.94 34.27
CA PRO A 543 -12.16 9.68 35.06
C PRO A 543 -12.29 9.30 36.55
N GLY A 544 -11.31 8.58 37.10
CA GLY A 544 -11.14 8.42 38.55
C GLY A 544 -11.00 7.00 39.11
N GLY A 545 -10.08 6.21 38.56
CA GLY A 545 -9.49 5.06 39.26
C GLY A 545 -8.21 5.45 40.00
#